data_AF-A0A3B9Q4L0-F1
#
_entry.id   AF-A0A3B9Q4L0-F1
#
_cell.length_a   1.000
_cell.length_b   1.000
_cell.length_c   1.000
_cell.angle_alpha   90.00
_cell.angle_beta   90.00
_cell.angle_gamma   90.00
#
_symmetry.space_group_name_H-M   'P 1'
#
loop_
_entity.id
_entity.type
_entity.pdbx_description
1 polymer ?
#
loop_
_entity_poly.entity_id
_entity_poly.type
_entity_poly.pdbx_seq_one_letter_code
_entity_poly.pdbx_strand_id
1 'polypeptide(L)'
;MMRQRSKRELWETTQPRYLKASKTEKQKILDEFTATTGYHRKYAIRILRHGYPRGQHKRRGKKPIYRGEVVVALEQIWEVYRRICSKRLHPFLPEGIRILNTTRGST
;
A
#
# COMPACT_ATOMS: atom_id res chain seq x y z
N MET A 1 -14.30 -24.51 -2.98
CA MET A 1 -13.67 -23.36 -2.30
C MET A 1 -14.77 -22.35 -1.91
N MET A 2 -14.91 -22.00 -0.62
CA MET A 2 -15.93 -21.05 -0.16
C MET A 2 -15.71 -19.63 -0.69
N ARG A 3 -16.81 -18.92 -1.02
CA ARG A 3 -16.78 -17.51 -1.41
C ARG A 3 -16.44 -16.61 -0.22
N GLN A 4 -15.85 -15.44 -0.50
CA GLN A 4 -15.36 -14.52 0.54
C GLN A 4 -16.46 -13.98 1.46
N ARG A 5 -17.70 -13.84 0.98
CA ARG A 5 -18.86 -13.46 1.84
C ARG A 5 -19.21 -14.55 2.85
N SER A 6 -19.32 -15.80 2.41
CA SER A 6 -19.64 -16.93 3.29
C SER A 6 -18.58 -17.12 4.38
N LYS A 7 -17.30 -16.89 4.07
CA LYS A 7 -16.23 -16.89 5.08
C LYS A 7 -16.35 -15.75 6.10
N ARG A 8 -16.99 -14.64 5.72
CA ARG A 8 -17.24 -13.50 6.61
C ARG A 8 -18.43 -13.75 7.54
N GLU A 9 -19.52 -14.31 7.02
CA GLU A 9 -20.69 -14.74 7.80
C GLU A 9 -20.30 -15.79 8.86
N LEU A 10 -19.47 -16.78 8.47
CA LEU A 10 -18.95 -17.77 9.41
C LEU A 10 -18.07 -17.13 10.50
N TRP A 11 -17.26 -16.13 10.13
CA TRP A 11 -16.47 -15.39 11.10
C TRP A 11 -17.35 -14.59 12.08
N GLU A 12 -18.39 -13.90 11.60
CA GLU A 12 -19.30 -13.10 12.43
C GLU A 12 -19.98 -13.95 13.51
N THR A 13 -20.35 -15.18 13.18
CA THR A 13 -20.95 -16.12 14.14
C THR A 13 -19.93 -16.75 15.09
N THR A 14 -18.72 -17.03 14.61
CA THR A 14 -17.69 -17.76 15.36
C THR A 14 -16.88 -16.85 16.28
N GLN A 15 -16.65 -15.60 15.89
CA GLN A 15 -15.85 -14.62 16.64
C GLN A 15 -16.32 -14.44 18.10
N PRO A 16 -17.60 -14.17 18.41
CA PRO A 16 -18.02 -13.96 19.79
C PRO A 16 -17.82 -15.22 20.66
N ARG A 17 -18.01 -16.41 20.08
CA ARG A 17 -17.74 -17.69 20.76
C ARG A 17 -16.25 -17.85 21.05
N TYR A 18 -15.40 -17.55 20.06
CA TYR A 18 -13.95 -17.62 20.23
C TYR A 18 -13.43 -16.62 21.29
N LEU A 19 -13.99 -15.42 21.37
CA LEU A 19 -13.55 -14.41 22.33
C LEU A 19 -13.89 -14.80 23.78
N LYS A 20 -15.06 -15.41 24.01
CA LYS A 20 -15.54 -15.85 25.33
C LYS A 20 -14.98 -17.21 25.78
N ALA A 21 -14.49 -18.02 24.85
CA ALA A 21 -14.02 -19.38 25.11
C ALA A 21 -12.74 -19.45 25.97
N SER A 22 -12.61 -20.54 26.72
CA SER A 22 -11.39 -20.94 27.43
C SER A 22 -10.29 -21.41 26.46
N LYS A 23 -9.07 -21.67 26.94
CA LYS A 23 -7.93 -22.04 26.08
C LYS A 23 -8.17 -23.33 25.29
N THR A 24 -8.79 -24.33 25.91
CA THR A 24 -9.10 -25.64 25.29
C THR A 24 -10.23 -25.52 24.26
N GLU A 25 -11.26 -24.72 24.55
CA GLU A 25 -12.35 -24.45 23.62
C GLU A 25 -11.90 -23.62 22.42
N LYS A 26 -11.02 -22.63 22.63
CA LYS A 26 -10.41 -21.84 21.55
C LYS A 26 -9.68 -22.72 20.54
N GLN A 27 -8.97 -23.73 21.02
CA GLN A 27 -8.29 -24.70 20.16
C GLN A 27 -9.30 -25.43 19.27
N LYS A 28 -10.38 -25.98 19.84
CA LYS A 28 -11.43 -26.69 19.09
C LYS A 28 -12.11 -25.80 18.05
N ILE A 29 -12.52 -24.58 18.45
CA ILE A 29 -13.15 -23.60 17.57
C ILE A 29 -12.22 -23.23 16.41
N LEU A 30 -10.93 -23.07 16.70
CA LEU A 30 -9.94 -22.73 15.69
C LEU A 30 -9.70 -23.88 14.70
N ASP A 31 -9.67 -25.12 15.17
CA ASP A 31 -9.50 -26.30 14.33
C ASP A 31 -10.67 -26.43 13.35
N GLU A 32 -11.91 -26.33 13.84
CA GLU A 32 -13.14 -26.32 13.04
C GLU A 32 -13.16 -25.17 12.01
N PHE A 33 -12.81 -23.96 12.44
CA PHE A 33 -12.77 -22.78 11.57
C PHE A 33 -11.73 -22.93 10.45
N THR A 34 -10.54 -23.46 10.76
CA THR A 34 -9.50 -23.69 9.75
C THR A 34 -9.86 -24.79 8.77
N ALA A 35 -10.48 -25.89 9.23
CA ALA A 35 -10.96 -26.98 8.38
C ALA A 35 -12.04 -26.49 7.40
N THR A 36 -12.96 -25.63 7.86
CA THR A 36 -14.07 -25.11 7.04
C THR A 36 -13.61 -24.04 6.04
N THR A 37 -12.81 -23.07 6.49
CA THR A 37 -12.40 -21.91 5.67
C THR A 37 -11.18 -22.15 4.78
N GLY A 38 -10.39 -23.19 5.10
CA GLY A 38 -9.08 -23.47 4.50
C GLY A 38 -8.02 -22.42 4.86
N TYR A 39 -8.24 -21.60 5.89
CA TYR A 39 -7.27 -20.59 6.31
C TYR A 39 -6.15 -21.20 7.14
N HIS A 40 -4.94 -20.64 6.98
CA HIS A 40 -3.82 -20.98 7.85
C HIS A 40 -4.12 -20.55 9.29
N ARG A 41 -3.74 -21.38 10.26
CA ARG A 41 -4.02 -21.18 11.70
C ARG A 41 -3.67 -19.78 12.19
N LYS A 42 -2.49 -19.28 11.83
CA LYS A 42 -2.01 -17.94 12.22
C LYS A 42 -2.91 -16.82 11.68
N TYR A 43 -3.46 -16.99 10.48
CA TYR A 43 -4.38 -16.03 9.88
C TYR A 43 -5.76 -16.09 10.52
N ALA A 44 -6.28 -17.28 10.77
CA ALA A 44 -7.54 -17.50 11.48
C ALA A 44 -7.52 -16.89 12.89
N ILE A 45 -6.44 -17.12 13.68
CA ILE A 45 -6.25 -16.47 14.99
C ILE A 45 -6.30 -14.95 14.86
N ARG A 46 -5.57 -14.39 13.89
CA ARG A 46 -5.51 -12.95 13.68
C ARG A 46 -6.89 -12.36 13.41
N ILE A 47 -7.67 -12.98 12.53
CA ILE A 47 -9.03 -12.52 12.19
C ILE A 47 -10.00 -12.70 13.37
N LEU A 48 -9.97 -13.84 14.06
CA LEU A 48 -10.87 -14.09 15.20
C LEU A 48 -10.58 -13.15 16.38
N ARG A 49 -9.30 -12.82 16.62
CA ARG A 49 -8.90 -11.96 17.74
C ARG A 49 -9.00 -10.46 17.43
N HIS A 50 -8.56 -10.03 16.25
CA HIS A 50 -8.42 -8.60 15.91
C HIS A 50 -9.46 -8.11 14.89
N GLY A 51 -10.28 -9.03 14.37
CA GLY A 51 -11.29 -8.75 13.35
C GLY A 51 -10.75 -8.85 11.92
N TYR A 52 -11.69 -8.84 10.96
CA TYR A 52 -11.33 -8.80 9.55
C TYR A 52 -10.61 -7.49 9.20
N PRO A 53 -9.51 -7.52 8.41
CA PRO A 53 -8.81 -6.31 8.00
C PRO A 53 -9.76 -5.38 7.23
N ARG A 54 -10.09 -4.23 7.82
CA ARG A 54 -10.93 -3.19 7.22
C ARG A 54 -10.10 -2.35 6.24
N GLY A 55 -9.86 -2.89 5.05
CA GLY A 55 -9.08 -2.22 4.01
C GLY A 55 -7.60 -2.07 4.38
N GLN A 56 -6.73 -2.09 3.38
CA GLN A 56 -5.33 -1.76 3.61
C GLN A 56 -5.26 -0.25 3.84
N HIS A 57 -4.79 0.19 5.02
CA HIS A 57 -4.20 1.52 5.11
C HIS A 57 -3.14 1.58 4.00
N LYS A 58 -3.34 2.46 3.01
CA LYS A 58 -2.33 2.68 1.98
C LYS A 58 -1.03 2.98 2.73
N ARG A 59 -0.05 2.08 2.59
CA ARG A 59 1.28 2.32 3.15
C ARG A 59 1.73 3.66 2.60
N ARG A 60 2.00 4.60 3.51
CA ARG A 60 2.47 5.93 3.11
C ARG A 60 3.69 5.72 2.23
N GLY A 61 3.61 6.20 0.98
CA GLY A 61 4.73 6.10 0.05
C GLY A 61 5.99 6.76 0.62
N LYS A 62 7.15 6.44 0.04
CA LYS A 62 8.41 7.10 0.40
C LYS A 62 8.23 8.62 0.34
N LYS A 63 8.74 9.34 1.34
CA LYS A 63 8.71 10.81 1.32
C LYS A 63 9.46 11.29 0.06
N PRO A 64 8.90 12.23 -0.73
CA PRO A 64 9.60 12.76 -1.90
C PRO A 64 10.87 13.50 -1.44
N ILE A 65 11.98 13.21 -2.12
CA ILE A 65 13.31 13.76 -1.84
C ILE A 65 13.44 15.17 -2.45
N TYR A 66 13.00 15.32 -3.70
CA TYR A 66 12.98 16.62 -4.41
C TYR A 66 11.66 17.34 -4.15
N ARG A 67 11.73 18.63 -3.77
CA ARG A 67 10.58 19.48 -3.46
C ARG A 67 10.82 20.91 -3.93
N GLY A 68 9.74 21.68 -4.08
CA GLY A 68 9.79 23.12 -4.32
C GLY A 68 10.49 23.46 -5.63
N GLU A 69 11.49 24.33 -5.54
CA GLU A 69 12.21 24.91 -6.69
C GLU A 69 12.81 23.86 -7.63
N VAL A 70 13.27 22.72 -7.11
CA VAL A 70 13.83 21.64 -7.93
C VAL A 70 12.77 21.04 -8.86
N VAL A 71 11.53 20.90 -8.37
CA VAL A 71 10.43 20.35 -9.19
C VAL A 71 10.02 21.37 -10.25
N VAL A 72 9.93 22.65 -9.89
CA VAL A 72 9.61 23.74 -10.82
C VAL A 72 10.66 23.84 -11.93
N ALA A 73 11.95 23.79 -11.59
CA ALA A 73 13.01 23.80 -12.58
C ALA A 73 12.96 22.57 -13.50
N LEU A 74 12.71 21.38 -12.94
CA LEU A 74 12.54 20.15 -13.73
C LEU A 74 11.33 20.21 -14.66
N GLU A 75 10.21 20.81 -14.22
CA GLU A 75 9.02 21.03 -15.06
C GLU A 75 9.32 21.98 -16.22
N GLN A 76 10.02 23.09 -15.98
CA GLN A 76 10.45 24.01 -17.04
C GLN A 76 11.33 23.33 -18.09
N ILE A 77 12.34 22.56 -17.65
CA ILE A 77 13.16 21.77 -18.58
C ILE A 77 12.27 20.78 -19.34
N TRP A 78 11.39 20.07 -18.64
CA TRP A 78 10.51 19.08 -19.24
C TRP A 78 9.59 19.66 -20.33
N GLU A 79 9.12 20.89 -20.15
CA GLU A 79 8.31 21.60 -21.16
C GLU A 79 9.12 22.01 -22.39
N VAL A 80 10.35 22.49 -22.21
CA VAL A 80 11.27 22.79 -23.33
C VAL A 80 11.47 21.57 -24.21
N TYR A 81 11.64 20.40 -23.59
CA TYR A 81 11.76 19.12 -24.30
C TYR A 81 10.41 18.48 -24.67
N ARG A 82 9.34 19.26 -24.81
CA ARG A 82 8.00 18.79 -25.26
C ARG A 82 7.46 17.60 -24.45
N ARG A 83 7.77 17.57 -23.15
CA ARG A 83 7.30 16.56 -22.19
C ARG A 83 7.72 15.12 -22.51
N ILE A 84 8.94 14.90 -23.00
CA ILE A 84 9.51 13.54 -23.18
C ILE A 84 9.60 12.75 -21.87
N CYS A 85 9.65 11.42 -21.97
CA CYS A 85 9.79 10.56 -20.78
C CYS A 85 11.10 10.85 -20.01
N SER A 86 11.05 10.73 -18.68
CA SER A 86 12.17 11.05 -17.77
C SER A 86 13.47 10.32 -18.10
N LYS A 87 13.38 9.05 -18.55
CA LYS A 87 14.54 8.26 -18.96
C LYS A 87 15.25 8.86 -20.19
N ARG A 88 14.49 9.43 -21.12
CA ARG A 88 15.04 10.12 -22.30
C ARG A 88 15.50 11.52 -21.98
N LEU A 89 14.90 12.19 -21.00
CA LEU A 89 15.31 13.51 -20.54
C LEU A 89 16.64 13.49 -19.77
N HIS A 90 16.90 12.43 -18.99
CA HIS A 90 18.04 12.33 -18.09
C HIS A 90 19.40 12.71 -18.71
N PRO A 91 19.78 12.24 -19.92
CA PRO A 91 21.05 12.63 -20.55
C PRO A 91 21.15 14.11 -20.92
N PHE A 92 20.01 14.77 -21.14
CA PHE A 92 19.93 16.17 -21.58
C PHE A 92 19.72 17.15 -20.41
N LEU A 93 19.54 16.65 -19.18
CA LEU A 93 19.39 17.49 -17.98
C LEU A 93 20.56 18.45 -17.76
N PRO A 94 21.85 18.06 -17.91
CA PRO A 94 22.96 19.00 -17.74
C PRO A 94 22.89 20.18 -18.70
N GLU A 95 22.46 19.92 -19.94
CA GLU A 95 22.32 20.96 -20.96
C GLU A 95 21.09 21.85 -20.69
N GLY A 96 19.97 21.25 -20.29
CA GLY A 96 18.78 21.99 -19.88
C GLY A 96 19.03 22.92 -18.69
N ILE A 97 19.85 22.49 -17.72
CA ILE A 97 20.23 23.31 -16.56
C ILE A 97 21.07 24.51 -16.99
N ARG A 98 22.01 24.35 -17.93
CA ARG A 98 22.83 25.45 -18.45
C ARG A 98 21.96 26.52 -19.11
N ILE A 99 21.04 26.12 -19.98
CA ILE A 99 20.11 27.03 -20.67
C ILE A 99 19.28 27.84 -19.67
N LEU A 100 18.76 27.19 -18.62
CA LEU A 100 17.97 27.86 -17.58
C LEU A 100 18.79 28.84 -16.73
N ASN A 101 20.06 28.55 -16.48
CA ASN A 101 20.93 29.45 -15.72
C ASN A 101 21.35 30.67 -16.55
N THR A 102 21.59 30.50 -17.86
CA THR A 102 21.93 31.60 -18.77
C THR A 102 20.79 32.60 -18.95
N THR A 103 19.54 32.12 -18.99
CA THR A 103 18.35 33.00 -19.12
C THR A 103 18.01 33.77 -17.84
N ARG A 104 18.48 33.33 -16.67
CA ARG A 104 18.24 33.99 -15.37
C ARG A 104 19.31 35.01 -14.98
N GLY A 105 20.42 35.11 -15.72
CA GLY A 105 21.54 36.03 -15.43
C GLY A 105 21.61 37.28 -16.30
N SER A 106 20.54 37.61 -17.04
CA SER A 106 20.51 38.75 -17.98
C SER A 106 19.46 39.81 -17.62
N THR A 107 19.15 39.94 -16.32
CA THR A 107 18.36 41.04 -15.74
C THR A 107 18.97 41.45 -14.40
#